data_AF-A0A7W0S1F1-F1
#
_entry.id   AF-A0A7W0S1F1-F1
#
_cell.length_a   1.000
_cell.length_b   1.000
_cell.length_c   1.000
_cell.angle_alpha   90.00
_cell.angle_beta   90.00
_cell.angle_gamma   90.00
#
_symmetry.space_group_name_H-M   'P 1'
#
loop_
_entity.id
_entity.type
_entity.pdbx_description
1 polymer ?
#
loop_
_entity_poly.entity_id
_entity_poly.type
_entity_poly.pdbx_seq_one_letter_code
_entity_poly.pdbx_strand_id
1 'polypeptide(L)'
;MLAANYRSGDDFVVEFLGHRFEFSSDDFAERVTAAAVRLELVASNDLDSDEAGDLVELVADGRIVEPRSGLGIYLVRHWEHVSLVKQESLVYWLRKLVFRGAWLDHRVKEGLLDVSWEDDTGDFGYAEPKGGRTLLELAPVPSWRELQYRG
;
A
#
# COMPACT_ATOMS: atom_id res chain seq x y z
N MET A 1 8.20 -6.16 25.49
CA MET A 1 7.29 -5.54 24.51
C MET A 1 8.13 -5.35 23.26
N LEU A 2 7.81 -6.01 22.14
CA LEU A 2 8.51 -5.77 20.88
C LEU A 2 8.17 -4.33 20.46
N ALA A 3 9.19 -3.48 20.27
CA ALA A 3 8.96 -2.13 19.77
C ALA A 3 8.26 -2.20 18.40
N ALA A 4 7.31 -1.30 18.13
CA ALA A 4 6.72 -1.18 16.80
C ALA A 4 7.82 -0.86 15.79
N ASN A 5 7.84 -1.56 14.66
CA ASN A 5 8.89 -1.37 13.65
C ASN A 5 8.65 -0.10 12.81
N TYR A 6 7.49 0.54 12.91
CA TYR A 6 7.26 1.90 12.43
C TYR A 6 6.03 2.45 13.14
N ARG A 7 6.05 3.76 13.40
CA ARG A 7 4.98 4.49 14.05
C ARG A 7 4.82 5.88 13.44
N SER A 8 3.63 6.18 12.90
CA SER A 8 3.19 7.53 12.53
C SER A 8 2.02 8.04 13.38
N GLY A 9 1.30 7.15 14.06
CA GLY A 9 0.17 7.45 14.96
C GLY A 9 -0.29 6.20 15.70
N ASP A 10 -1.53 6.18 16.20
CA ASP A 10 -2.14 5.05 16.93
C ASP A 10 -3.59 4.74 16.52
N ASP A 11 -4.09 5.34 15.42
CA ASP A 11 -5.44 5.12 14.92
C ASP A 11 -5.62 3.72 14.30
N PHE A 12 -4.60 3.25 13.57
CA PHE A 12 -4.59 1.94 12.93
C PHE A 12 -3.40 1.12 13.40
N VAL A 13 -3.69 -0.12 13.77
CA VAL A 13 -2.67 -1.12 14.09
C VAL A 13 -2.80 -2.24 13.09
N VAL A 14 -1.71 -2.53 12.36
CA VAL A 14 -1.72 -3.62 11.39
C VAL A 14 -0.55 -4.55 11.67
N GLU A 15 -0.85 -5.85 11.70
CA GLU A 15 0.11 -6.92 11.91
C GLU A 15 0.28 -7.74 10.63
N PHE A 16 1.52 -7.89 10.17
CA PHE A 16 1.80 -8.60 8.92
C PHE A 16 3.20 -9.17 8.91
N LEU A 17 3.30 -10.44 8.49
CA LEU A 17 4.54 -11.22 8.49
C LEU A 17 5.31 -11.15 9.82
N GLY A 18 4.59 -11.09 10.96
CA GLY A 18 5.19 -11.02 12.29
C GLY A 18 5.67 -9.63 12.72
N HIS A 19 5.45 -8.59 11.92
CA HIS A 19 5.71 -7.21 12.28
C HIS A 19 4.43 -6.48 12.68
N ARG A 20 4.53 -5.61 13.68
CA ARG A 20 3.48 -4.69 14.11
C ARG A 20 3.85 -3.27 13.75
N PHE A 21 2.88 -2.57 13.15
CA PHE A 21 3.01 -1.20 12.67
C PHE A 21 1.81 -0.37 13.14
N GLU A 22 2.07 0.88 13.50
CA GLU A 22 1.07 1.80 14.04
C GLU A 22 1.00 3.05 13.16
N PHE A 23 -0.19 3.36 12.66
CA PHE A 23 -0.40 4.42 11.69
C PHE A 23 -1.37 5.47 12.23
N SER A 24 -1.14 6.74 11.91
CA SER A 24 -2.22 7.73 11.96
C SER A 24 -3.21 7.48 10.83
N SER A 25 -4.43 8.00 10.96
CA SER A 25 -5.47 7.88 9.93
C SER A 25 -5.01 8.42 8.57
N ASP A 26 -4.36 9.59 8.57
CA ASP A 26 -3.88 10.25 7.34
C ASP A 26 -2.78 9.42 6.65
N ASP A 27 -1.75 8.99 7.38
CA ASP A 27 -0.65 8.20 6.80
C ASP A 27 -1.13 6.82 6.33
N PHE A 28 -2.09 6.20 7.04
CA PHE A 28 -2.66 4.93 6.59
C PHE A 28 -3.45 5.10 5.29
N ALA A 29 -4.29 6.14 5.19
CA ALA A 29 -5.07 6.43 4.00
C ALA A 29 -4.16 6.73 2.79
N GLU A 30 -3.15 7.58 2.95
CA GLU A 30 -2.19 7.91 1.88
C GLU A 30 -1.47 6.65 1.37
N ARG A 31 -1.03 5.77 2.27
CA ARG A 31 -0.35 4.52 1.89
C ARG A 31 -1.28 3.54 1.19
N VAL A 32 -2.52 3.41 1.66
CA VAL A 32 -3.53 2.55 1.05
C VAL A 32 -3.86 3.03 -0.37
N THR A 33 -4.04 4.34 -0.54
CA THR A 33 -4.27 4.95 -1.86
C THR A 33 -3.06 4.75 -2.79
N ALA A 34 -1.85 5.00 -2.31
CA ALA A 34 -0.63 4.76 -3.09
C ALA A 34 -0.49 3.27 -3.50
N ALA A 35 -0.86 2.34 -2.61
CA ALA A 35 -0.88 0.92 -2.92
C ALA A 35 -1.91 0.58 -4.01
N ALA A 36 -3.11 1.17 -3.95
CA ALA A 36 -4.15 0.97 -4.96
C ALA A 36 -3.73 1.50 -6.35
N VAL A 37 -3.07 2.66 -6.40
CA VAL A 37 -2.45 3.20 -7.63
C VAL A 37 -1.36 2.26 -8.15
N ARG A 38 -0.50 1.76 -7.25
CA ARG A 38 0.60 0.87 -7.63
C ARG A 38 0.12 -0.48 -8.18
N LEU A 39 -1.07 -0.94 -7.77
CA LEU A 39 -1.75 -2.10 -8.34
C LEU A 39 -2.55 -1.77 -9.60
N GLU A 40 -2.61 -0.50 -10.03
CA GLU A 40 -3.46 -0.02 -11.12
C GLU A 40 -4.96 -0.27 -10.88
N LEU A 41 -5.39 -0.46 -9.63
CA LEU A 41 -6.80 -0.58 -9.25
C LEU A 41 -7.55 0.75 -9.46
N VAL A 42 -6.85 1.85 -9.21
CA VAL A 42 -7.28 3.23 -9.49
C VAL A 42 -6.22 3.91 -10.35
N ALA A 43 -6.60 4.92 -11.12
CA ALA A 43 -5.71 5.56 -12.08
C ALA A 43 -4.72 6.55 -11.45
N SER A 44 -5.11 7.21 -10.36
CA SER A 44 -4.31 8.19 -9.64
C SER A 44 -4.65 8.19 -8.15
N ASN A 45 -3.89 8.96 -7.37
CA ASN A 45 -4.11 9.17 -5.94
C ASN A 45 -5.12 10.31 -5.65
N ASP A 46 -5.78 10.83 -6.67
CA ASP A 46 -6.80 11.88 -6.55
C ASP A 46 -8.15 11.26 -6.18
N LEU A 47 -8.18 10.64 -4.99
CA LEU A 47 -9.38 10.05 -4.41
C LEU A 47 -9.99 11.01 -3.40
N ASP A 48 -11.31 11.08 -3.39
CA ASP A 48 -12.00 11.80 -2.32
C ASP A 48 -11.92 11.04 -0.98
N SER A 49 -12.40 11.67 0.10
CA SER A 49 -12.34 11.09 1.44
C SER A 49 -13.16 9.81 1.60
N ASP A 50 -14.27 9.66 0.86
CA ASP A 50 -15.11 8.47 0.94
C ASP A 50 -14.48 7.31 0.15
N GLU A 51 -13.88 7.59 -1.01
CA GLU A 51 -13.12 6.61 -1.80
C GLU A 51 -11.89 6.09 -1.04
N ALA A 52 -11.08 7.00 -0.48
CA ALA A 52 -9.95 6.63 0.36
C ALA A 52 -10.42 5.88 1.62
N GLY A 53 -11.54 6.31 2.22
CA GLY A 53 -12.15 5.66 3.37
C GLY A 53 -12.60 4.22 3.11
N ASP A 54 -13.20 3.95 1.96
CA ASP A 54 -13.62 2.61 1.55
C ASP A 54 -12.41 1.69 1.31
N LEU A 55 -11.34 2.20 0.70
CA LEU A 55 -10.09 1.44 0.58
C LEU A 55 -9.44 1.16 1.94
N VAL A 56 -9.44 2.15 2.85
CA VAL A 56 -8.93 1.97 4.21
C VAL A 56 -9.69 0.88 4.95
N GLU A 57 -11.03 0.88 4.90
CA GLU A 57 -11.85 -0.18 5.48
C GLU A 57 -11.52 -1.54 4.85
N LEU A 58 -11.42 -1.62 3.52
CA LEU A 58 -11.05 -2.84 2.83
C LEU A 58 -9.70 -3.38 3.30
N VAL A 59 -8.70 -2.52 3.48
CA VAL A 59 -7.37 -2.94 3.93
C VAL A 59 -7.37 -3.30 5.41
N ALA A 60 -8.06 -2.54 6.26
CA ALA A 60 -8.13 -2.80 7.70
C ALA A 60 -8.89 -4.11 7.99
N ASP A 61 -10.09 -4.25 7.44
CA ASP A 61 -11.04 -5.30 7.81
C ASP A 61 -11.09 -6.46 6.81
N GLY A 62 -10.51 -6.27 5.62
CA GLY A 62 -10.54 -7.27 4.53
C GLY A 62 -11.85 -7.29 3.75
N ARG A 63 -12.78 -6.37 4.06
CA ARG A 63 -14.07 -6.21 3.40
C ARG A 63 -14.58 -4.78 3.61
N ILE A 64 -15.53 -4.37 2.77
CA ILE A 64 -16.32 -3.15 2.96
C ILE A 64 -17.72 -3.58 3.35
N VAL A 65 -18.23 -3.10 4.49
CA VAL A 65 -19.57 -3.42 4.99
C VAL A 65 -20.61 -2.51 4.36
N GLU A 66 -20.37 -1.20 4.36
CA GLU A 66 -21.26 -0.19 3.80
C GLU A 66 -20.46 0.78 2.93
N PRO A 67 -20.48 0.60 1.59
CA PRO A 67 -19.68 1.43 0.71
C PRO A 67 -20.21 2.86 0.67
N ARG A 68 -19.30 3.83 0.83
CA ARG A 68 -19.64 5.27 0.85
C ARG A 68 -19.41 5.97 -0.47
N SER A 69 -18.62 5.36 -1.36
CA SER A 69 -18.20 5.93 -2.64
C SER A 69 -18.57 5.05 -3.85
N GLY A 70 -18.40 5.61 -5.06
CA GLY A 70 -18.49 4.85 -6.31
C GLY A 70 -17.47 3.70 -6.38
N LEU A 71 -16.25 3.95 -5.90
CA LEU A 71 -15.20 2.94 -5.77
C LEU A 71 -15.61 1.81 -4.82
N GLY A 72 -16.11 2.13 -3.62
CA GLY A 72 -16.57 1.12 -2.67
C GLY A 72 -17.71 0.27 -3.24
N ILE A 73 -18.69 0.91 -3.89
CA ILE A 73 -19.79 0.22 -4.56
C ILE A 73 -19.26 -0.72 -5.65
N TYR A 74 -18.30 -0.26 -6.45
CA TYR A 74 -17.64 -1.07 -7.47
C TYR A 74 -16.97 -2.30 -6.85
N LEU A 75 -16.14 -2.12 -5.82
CA LEU A 75 -15.41 -3.21 -5.17
C LEU A 75 -16.35 -4.27 -4.57
N VAL A 76 -17.41 -3.83 -3.89
CA VAL A 76 -18.41 -4.75 -3.31
C VAL A 76 -19.17 -5.50 -4.41
N ARG A 77 -19.63 -4.81 -5.46
CA ARG A 77 -20.42 -5.43 -6.54
C ARG A 77 -19.62 -6.41 -7.39
N HIS A 78 -18.33 -6.15 -7.58
CA HIS A 78 -17.46 -6.94 -8.45
C HIS A 78 -16.50 -7.86 -7.69
N TRP A 79 -16.75 -8.09 -6.39
CA TRP A 79 -15.83 -8.77 -5.49
C TRP A 79 -15.34 -10.14 -5.98
N GLU A 80 -16.22 -10.95 -6.58
CA GLU A 80 -15.86 -12.28 -7.12
C GLU A 80 -14.71 -12.21 -8.14
N HIS A 81 -14.66 -11.14 -8.94
CA HIS A 81 -13.65 -10.94 -9.98
C HIS A 81 -12.46 -10.13 -9.48
N VAL A 82 -12.72 -9.10 -8.67
CA VAL A 82 -11.70 -8.15 -8.21
C VAL A 82 -10.88 -8.70 -7.04
N SER A 83 -11.42 -9.60 -6.22
CA SER A 83 -10.70 -10.10 -5.03
C SER A 83 -9.48 -10.97 -5.35
N LEU A 84 -9.47 -11.62 -6.52
CA LEU A 84 -8.43 -12.56 -6.94
C LEU A 84 -8.12 -12.45 -8.44
N VAL A 85 -6.92 -11.95 -8.78
CA VAL A 85 -6.45 -11.84 -10.17
C VAL A 85 -5.20 -12.70 -10.34
N LYS A 86 -5.20 -13.65 -11.28
CA LYS A 86 -4.06 -14.55 -11.55
C LYS A 86 -3.52 -15.24 -10.28
N GLN A 87 -4.41 -15.67 -9.38
CA GLN A 87 -4.11 -16.25 -8.05
C GLN A 87 -3.54 -15.26 -7.01
N GLU A 88 -3.53 -13.97 -7.31
CA GLU A 88 -3.08 -12.93 -6.39
C GLU A 88 -4.28 -12.26 -5.70
N SER A 89 -4.25 -12.19 -4.37
CA SER A 89 -5.31 -11.57 -3.57
C SER A 89 -5.14 -10.06 -3.48
N LEU A 90 -6.19 -9.30 -3.81
CA LEU A 90 -6.16 -7.84 -3.76
C LEU A 90 -5.81 -7.31 -2.35
N VAL A 91 -6.53 -7.78 -1.33
CA VAL A 91 -6.35 -7.34 0.07
C VAL A 91 -4.93 -7.66 0.56
N TYR A 92 -4.43 -8.85 0.22
CA TYR A 92 -3.06 -9.22 0.58
C TYR A 92 -2.04 -8.27 -0.03
N TRP A 93 -2.17 -7.93 -1.32
CA TRP A 93 -1.23 -7.03 -1.99
C TRP A 93 -1.34 -5.59 -1.53
N LEU A 94 -2.54 -5.07 -1.30
CA LEU A 94 -2.73 -3.74 -0.70
C LEU A 94 -2.02 -3.67 0.66
N ARG A 95 -2.28 -4.64 1.56
CA ARG A 95 -1.59 -4.74 2.85
C ARG A 95 -0.08 -4.81 2.64
N LYS A 96 0.41 -5.75 1.83
CA LYS A 96 1.84 -5.96 1.58
C LYS A 96 2.55 -4.70 1.10
N LEU A 97 1.92 -3.89 0.25
CA LEU A 97 2.48 -2.64 -0.24
C LEU A 97 2.51 -1.55 0.83
N VAL A 98 1.44 -1.39 1.62
CA VAL A 98 1.42 -0.49 2.79
C VAL A 98 2.56 -0.84 3.75
N PHE A 99 2.70 -2.13 4.09
CA PHE A 99 3.76 -2.62 4.96
C PHE A 99 5.15 -2.42 4.40
N ARG A 100 5.34 -2.74 3.11
CA ARG A 100 6.62 -2.56 2.43
C ARG A 100 7.06 -1.10 2.49
N GLY A 101 6.16 -0.15 2.20
CA GLY A 101 6.46 1.27 2.28
C GLY A 101 6.87 1.69 3.70
N ALA A 102 6.08 1.32 4.71
CA ALA A 102 6.36 1.72 6.10
C ALA A 102 7.68 1.12 6.62
N TRP A 103 7.97 -0.12 6.25
CA TRP A 103 9.22 -0.79 6.58
C TRP A 103 10.42 -0.10 5.94
N LEU A 104 10.30 0.27 4.65
CA LEU A 104 11.36 0.99 3.93
C LEU A 104 11.63 2.36 4.56
N ASP A 105 10.58 3.12 4.86
CA ASP A 105 10.69 4.42 5.52
C ASP A 105 11.40 4.31 6.88
N HIS A 106 11.09 3.27 7.65
CA HIS A 106 11.77 3.03 8.91
C HIS A 106 13.24 2.70 8.72
N ARG A 107 13.59 1.86 7.75
CA ARG A 107 15.00 1.54 7.46
C ARG A 107 15.78 2.77 7.03
N VAL A 108 15.17 3.68 6.28
CA VAL A 108 15.77 4.97 5.95
C VAL A 108 15.98 5.82 7.20
N LYS A 109 14.97 5.93 8.08
CA LYS A 109 15.08 6.67 9.35
C LYS A 109 16.18 6.13 10.28
N GLU A 110 16.40 4.81 10.29
CA GLU A 110 17.46 4.15 11.05
C GLU A 110 18.84 4.23 10.37
N GLY A 111 18.96 4.86 9.20
CA GLY A 111 20.20 4.94 8.44
C GLY A 111 20.68 3.59 7.90
N LEU A 112 19.76 2.63 7.73
CA LEU A 112 20.02 1.29 7.20
C LEU A 112 19.77 1.19 5.69
N LEU A 113 19.05 2.16 5.12
CA LEU A 113 18.87 2.36 3.68
C LEU A 113 19.01 3.85 3.35
N ASP A 114 19.49 4.15 2.16
CA ASP A 114 19.42 5.49 1.56
C ASP A 114 18.41 5.51 0.41
N VAL A 115 17.84 6.69 0.15
CA VAL A 115 17.01 6.94 -1.03
C VAL A 115 17.94 7.32 -2.19
N SER A 116 17.85 6.60 -3.30
CA SER A 116 18.64 6.84 -4.51
C SER A 116 17.73 7.18 -5.68
N TRP A 117 18.13 8.13 -6.51
CA TRP A 117 17.44 8.41 -7.77
C TRP A 117 17.91 7.44 -8.86
N GLU A 118 16.97 6.89 -9.63
CA GLU A 118 17.24 6.03 -10.78
C GLU A 118 16.95 6.79 -12.08
N ASP A 119 18.01 7.23 -12.76
CA ASP A 119 17.92 8.07 -13.97
C ASP A 119 17.19 7.40 -15.15
N ASP A 120 17.29 6.06 -15.26
CA ASP A 120 16.70 5.31 -16.37
C ASP A 120 15.18 5.21 -16.29
N THR A 121 14.63 5.13 -15.06
CA THR A 121 13.19 5.01 -14.80
C THR A 121 12.56 6.35 -14.43
N GLY A 122 13.36 7.31 -13.94
CA GLY A 122 12.87 8.56 -13.39
C GLY A 122 12.15 8.37 -12.05
N ASP A 123 12.54 7.34 -11.30
CA ASP A 123 11.93 6.97 -10.02
C ASP A 123 12.95 6.97 -8.87
N PHE A 124 12.44 6.99 -7.64
CA PHE A 124 13.25 6.78 -6.44
C PHE A 124 13.33 5.28 -6.09
N GLY A 125 14.55 4.81 -5.80
CA GLY A 125 14.86 3.48 -5.27
C GLY A 125 15.52 3.53 -3.90
N TYR A 126 15.86 2.35 -3.38
CA TYR A 126 16.55 2.20 -2.09
C TYR A 126 17.92 1.54 -2.29
N ALA A 127 18.93 2.09 -1.62
CA ALA A 127 20.33 1.67 -1.72
C ALA A 127 20.96 1.42 -0.34
N GLU A 128 22.11 0.73 -0.32
CA GLU A 128 22.90 0.60 0.91
C GLU A 128 23.54 1.95 1.31
N PRO A 129 23.61 2.30 2.62
CA PRO A 129 24.04 3.60 3.13
C PRO A 129 25.48 4.09 2.82
N LYS A 130 26.22 3.40 1.95
CA LYS A 130 27.64 3.68 1.61
C LYS A 130 27.98 3.46 0.14
N GLY A 131 27.01 3.62 -0.76
CA GLY A 131 27.26 3.65 -2.20
C GLY A 131 27.47 2.28 -2.86
N GLY A 132 27.00 1.21 -2.23
CA GLY A 132 26.79 -0.06 -2.91
C GLY A 132 25.55 0.03 -3.78
N ARG A 133 25.68 -0.40 -5.06
CA ARG A 133 24.65 -0.54 -6.12
C ARG A 133 23.19 -0.57 -5.63
N THR A 134 22.25 -0.01 -6.42
CA THR A 134 20.79 -0.20 -6.24
C THR A 134 20.49 -1.67 -5.92
N LEU A 135 20.17 -1.97 -4.65
CA LEU A 135 20.34 -3.32 -4.10
C LEU A 135 19.01 -4.00 -3.77
N LEU A 136 17.93 -3.22 -3.62
CA LEU A 136 16.62 -3.79 -3.34
C LEU A 136 15.75 -3.84 -4.58
N GLU A 137 15.93 -4.91 -5.37
CA GLU A 137 14.94 -5.27 -6.39
C GLU A 137 13.64 -5.66 -5.68
N LEU A 138 12.65 -4.77 -5.74
CA LEU A 138 11.34 -5.05 -5.19
C LEU A 138 10.68 -6.11 -6.07
N ALA A 139 10.23 -7.21 -5.45
CA ALA A 139 9.48 -8.23 -6.16
C ALA A 139 8.34 -7.59 -6.99
N PRO A 140 8.14 -8.07 -8.24
CA PRO A 140 7.19 -7.48 -9.17
C PRO A 140 5.81 -7.38 -8.53
N VAL A 141 5.14 -6.28 -8.84
CA VAL A 141 3.80 -5.98 -8.34
C VAL A 141 2.78 -6.44 -9.40
N PRO A 142 1.79 -7.27 -9.04
CA PRO A 142 0.71 -7.64 -9.96
C PRO A 142 -0.15 -6.43 -10.33
N SER A 143 -0.93 -6.56 -11.40
CA SER A 143 -1.77 -5.49 -11.93
C SER A 143 -3.24 -5.86 -11.94
N TRP A 144 -4.07 -4.91 -11.51
CA TRP A 144 -5.53 -4.90 -11.59
C TRP A 144 -6.05 -4.04 -12.73
N ARG A 145 -5.19 -3.58 -13.65
CA ARG A 145 -5.54 -2.63 -14.71
C ARG A 145 -6.75 -3.04 -15.56
N GLU A 146 -6.93 -4.32 -15.84
CA GLU A 146 -8.08 -4.85 -16.59
C GLU A 146 -9.41 -4.67 -15.83
N LEU A 147 -9.34 -4.56 -14.51
CA LEU A 147 -10.43 -4.33 -13.56
C LEU A 147 -10.30 -2.97 -12.86
N GLN A 148 -9.62 -2.00 -13.48
CA GLN A 148 -9.44 -0.68 -12.90
C GLN A 148 -10.79 0.04 -12.74
N TYR A 149 -11.02 0.66 -11.58
CA TYR A 149 -12.13 1.58 -11.38
C TYR A 149 -11.87 2.89 -12.14
N ARG A 150 -12.89 3.39 -12.87
CA ARG A 150 -12.74 4.51 -13.81
C ARG A 150 -13.63 5.73 -13.55
N GLY A 151 -14.39 5.75 -12.44
CA GLY A 151 -15.39 6.79 -12.20
C GLY A 151 -16.71 6.48 -12.89
#